data_AF-A0A354EGK2-F1
#
_entry.id   AF-A0A354EGK2-F1
#
_cell.length_a   1.000
_cell.length_b   1.000
_cell.length_c   1.000
_cell.angle_alpha   90.00
_cell.angle_beta   90.00
_cell.angle_gamma   90.00
#
_symmetry.space_group_name_H-M   'P 1'
#
loop_
_entity.id
_entity.type
_entity.pdbx_description
1 polymer ?
#
loop_
_entity_poly.entity_id
_entity_poly.type
_entity_poly.pdbx_seq_one_letter_code
_entity_poly.pdbx_strand_id
1 'polypeptide(L)'
;MNKVQRALISLTDKSGIEEFARFLAEIDVEILSTGGTARKIRESGIKVTDVSEFTGFPEMLDGRVKTLHPLVHGGILNQRENPEHQRQCAEHSIRPIDIVAVNLYAFEKTVAKPDCTLPEAIENIDIGGPTLLRAAAKNFQDVTVIVDPADYPQVMREIRESGNTTLVTRFRLAVKVFQLTSAYDTTIARWLSGVDTAPNPYFQGR
;
A
#
# COMPACT_ATOMS: atom_id res chain seq x y z
N MET A 1 12.57 -17.37 -7.84
CA MET A 1 12.59 -15.97 -7.36
C MET A 1 13.70 -15.80 -6.34
N ASN A 2 14.29 -14.61 -6.29
CA ASN A 2 15.30 -14.27 -5.29
C ASN A 2 14.65 -14.10 -3.90
N LYS A 3 15.48 -14.16 -2.86
CA LYS A 3 15.08 -13.84 -1.48
C LYS A 3 14.43 -12.45 -1.44
N VAL A 4 13.40 -12.26 -0.62
CA VAL A 4 12.82 -10.93 -0.38
C VAL A 4 13.88 -9.97 0.16
N GLN A 5 13.90 -8.74 -0.34
CA GLN A 5 14.89 -7.71 0.02
C GLN A 5 14.26 -6.43 0.52
N ARG A 6 13.02 -6.10 0.11
CA ARG A 6 12.39 -4.82 0.44
C ARG A 6 10.88 -4.93 0.61
N ALA A 7 10.37 -4.31 1.67
CA ALA A 7 8.95 -4.22 1.98
C ALA A 7 8.51 -2.76 2.09
N LEU A 8 7.44 -2.39 1.39
CA LEU A 8 6.73 -1.13 1.57
C LEU A 8 5.49 -1.36 2.46
N ILE A 9 5.45 -0.70 3.61
CA ILE A 9 4.39 -0.89 4.61
C ILE A 9 3.70 0.44 4.91
N SER A 10 2.40 0.53 4.67
CA SER A 10 1.58 1.71 4.98
C SER A 10 0.20 1.30 5.49
N LEU A 11 -0.03 1.46 6.79
CA LEU A 11 -1.18 0.86 7.48
C LEU A 11 -1.98 1.89 8.27
N THR A 12 -3.30 1.84 8.11
CA THR A 12 -4.25 2.43 9.04
C THR A 12 -4.38 1.53 10.28
N ASP A 13 -4.80 0.28 10.10
CA ASP A 13 -4.81 -0.74 11.15
C ASP A 13 -3.40 -1.34 11.32
N LYS A 14 -2.82 -1.16 12.50
CA LYS A 14 -1.45 -1.57 12.82
C LYS A 14 -1.40 -2.89 13.59
N SER A 15 -2.49 -3.64 13.63
CA SER A 15 -2.53 -4.95 14.26
C SER A 15 -1.46 -5.88 13.67
N GLY A 16 -0.68 -6.54 14.53
CA GLY A 16 0.37 -7.48 14.13
C GLY A 16 1.61 -6.86 13.46
N ILE A 17 1.69 -5.53 13.28
CA ILE A 17 2.82 -4.93 12.56
C ILE A 17 4.16 -5.12 13.26
N GLU A 18 4.18 -5.13 14.59
CA GLU A 18 5.44 -5.26 15.35
C GLU A 18 6.09 -6.62 15.12
N GLU A 19 5.30 -7.69 15.15
CA GLU A 19 5.78 -9.06 14.86
C GLU A 19 6.23 -9.19 13.41
N PHE A 20 5.41 -8.69 12.48
CA PHE A 20 5.73 -8.76 11.05
C PHE A 20 7.00 -7.97 10.70
N ALA A 21 7.13 -6.75 11.20
CA ALA A 21 8.31 -5.91 10.97
C ALA A 21 9.56 -6.50 11.62
N ARG A 22 9.43 -7.11 12.81
CA ARG A 22 10.56 -7.79 13.48
C ARG A 22 11.05 -8.96 12.64
N PHE A 23 10.13 -9.80 12.17
CA PHE A 23 10.46 -10.91 11.27
C PHE A 23 11.21 -10.44 10.01
N LEU A 24 10.72 -9.38 9.35
CA LEU A 24 11.37 -8.82 8.16
C LEU A 24 12.78 -8.30 8.50
N ALA A 25 12.94 -7.62 9.63
CA ALA A 25 14.24 -7.12 10.07
C ALA A 25 15.24 -8.26 10.39
N GLU A 26 14.79 -9.35 11.00
CA GLU A 26 15.62 -10.53 11.32
C GLU A 26 16.21 -11.22 10.07
N ILE A 27 15.57 -11.04 8.91
CA ILE A 27 16.02 -11.62 7.64
C ILE A 27 16.65 -10.58 6.69
N ASP A 28 17.01 -9.40 7.23
CA ASP A 28 17.64 -8.27 6.54
C ASP A 28 16.80 -7.63 5.41
N VAL A 29 15.48 -7.64 5.53
CA VAL A 29 14.60 -6.93 4.59
C VAL A 29 14.57 -5.44 4.93
N GLU A 30 14.83 -4.59 3.93
CA GLU A 30 14.67 -3.13 4.06
C GLU A 30 13.18 -2.78 4.17
N ILE A 31 12.80 -2.11 5.26
CA ILE A 31 11.43 -1.65 5.48
C ILE A 31 11.30 -0.19 5.07
N LEU A 32 10.49 0.06 4.06
CA LEU A 32 10.02 1.39 3.66
C LEU A 32 8.67 1.67 4.31
N SER A 33 8.51 2.84 4.93
CA SER A 33 7.23 3.22 5.52
C SER A 33 7.03 4.74 5.55
N THR A 34 5.86 5.18 6.00
CA THR A 34 5.53 6.61 6.14
C THR A 34 4.61 6.86 7.32
N GLY A 35 4.63 8.09 7.85
CA GLY A 35 3.71 8.60 8.85
C GLY A 35 3.63 7.75 10.11
N GLY A 36 2.40 7.52 10.58
CA GLY A 36 2.15 6.76 11.81
C GLY A 36 2.59 5.29 11.75
N THR A 37 2.75 4.71 10.55
CA THR A 37 3.25 3.33 10.40
C THR A 37 4.75 3.29 10.68
N ALA A 38 5.52 4.20 10.07
CA ALA A 38 6.96 4.31 10.30
C ALA A 38 7.28 4.56 11.78
N ARG A 39 6.53 5.45 12.44
CA ARG A 39 6.68 5.73 13.87
C ARG A 39 6.49 4.47 14.72
N LYS A 40 5.41 3.73 14.49
CA LYS A 40 5.08 2.53 15.28
C LYS A 40 6.14 1.43 15.16
N ILE A 41 6.70 1.25 13.96
CA ILE A 41 7.78 0.27 13.74
C ILE A 41 9.07 0.73 14.43
N ARG A 42 9.42 2.03 14.35
CA ARG A 42 10.59 2.60 15.04
C ARG A 42 10.50 2.50 16.56
N GLU A 43 9.32 2.69 17.14
CA GLU A 43 9.07 2.49 18.57
C GLU A 43 9.38 1.06 19.04
N SER A 44 9.36 0.09 18.12
CA SER A 44 9.73 -1.30 18.39
C SER A 44 11.24 -1.59 18.21
N GLY A 45 12.06 -0.54 18.04
CA GLY A 45 13.51 -0.65 17.85
C GLY A 45 13.95 -1.09 16.44
N ILE A 46 13.02 -1.13 15.47
CA ILE A 46 13.29 -1.62 14.12
C ILE A 46 13.64 -0.45 13.20
N LYS A 47 14.69 -0.63 12.37
CA LYS A 47 15.09 0.37 11.38
C LYS A 47 14.04 0.49 10.28
N VAL A 48 13.67 1.73 9.95
CA VAL A 48 12.72 2.06 8.88
C VAL A 48 13.26 3.22 8.08
N THR A 49 13.30 3.05 6.76
CA THR A 49 13.57 4.11 5.79
C THR A 49 12.25 4.81 5.46
N ASP A 50 12.21 6.13 5.58
CA ASP A 50 10.99 6.87 5.17
C ASP A 50 10.85 6.82 3.65
N VAL A 51 9.62 6.75 3.14
CA VAL A 51 9.37 6.78 1.69
C VAL A 51 9.96 8.05 1.06
N SER A 52 9.92 9.20 1.74
CA SER A 52 10.53 10.44 1.25
C SER A 52 12.05 10.38 1.13
N GLU A 53 12.72 9.65 2.03
CA GLU A 53 14.16 9.37 1.93
C GLU A 53 14.45 8.43 0.75
N PHE A 54 13.61 7.40 0.58
CA PHE A 54 13.73 6.45 -0.53
C PHE A 54 13.53 7.12 -1.90
N THR A 55 12.59 8.06 -2.01
CA THR A 55 12.26 8.74 -3.26
C THR A 55 13.07 10.00 -3.51
N GLY A 56 13.63 10.61 -2.46
CA GLY A 56 14.18 11.97 -2.50
C GLY A 56 13.10 13.05 -2.64
N PHE A 57 11.82 12.72 -2.46
CA PHE A 57 10.69 13.63 -2.64
C PHE A 57 9.87 13.75 -1.34
N PRO A 58 9.60 14.97 -0.84
CA PRO A 58 8.86 15.15 0.40
C PRO A 58 7.39 14.78 0.26
N GLU A 59 6.74 14.55 1.39
CA GLU A 59 5.28 14.48 1.45
C GLU A 59 4.67 15.86 1.17
N MET A 60 3.66 15.93 0.30
CA MET A 60 3.04 17.18 -0.15
C MET A 60 1.51 17.12 -0.11
N LEU A 61 0.88 18.29 -0.14
CA LEU A 61 -0.57 18.47 -0.26
C LEU A 61 -1.33 17.74 0.85
N ASP A 62 -0.94 18.00 2.11
CA ASP A 62 -1.54 17.41 3.31
C ASP A 62 -1.56 15.86 3.30
N GLY A 63 -0.52 15.27 2.71
CA GLY A 63 -0.33 13.82 2.64
C GLY A 63 -1.02 13.11 1.48
N ARG A 64 -1.68 13.88 0.60
CA ARG A 64 -2.28 13.35 -0.65
C ARG A 64 -1.23 12.81 -1.62
N VAL A 65 -0.03 13.40 -1.63
CA VAL A 65 1.08 12.97 -2.49
C VAL A 65 2.26 12.56 -1.63
N LYS A 66 2.37 11.25 -1.38
CA LYS A 66 3.44 10.62 -0.58
C LYS A 66 4.12 9.45 -1.28
N THR A 67 3.33 8.58 -1.92
CA THR A 67 3.80 7.32 -2.52
C THR A 67 3.63 7.25 -4.03
N LEU A 68 2.96 8.25 -4.63
CA LEU A 68 2.72 8.37 -6.07
C LEU A 68 4.00 8.82 -6.79
N HIS A 69 5.03 7.96 -6.78
CA HIS A 69 6.36 8.26 -7.29
C HIS A 69 6.89 7.14 -8.20
N PRO A 70 7.59 7.45 -9.31
CA PRO A 70 8.15 6.43 -10.21
C PRO A 70 9.11 5.45 -9.52
N LEU A 71 9.91 5.90 -8.54
CA LEU A 71 10.80 4.99 -7.81
C LEU A 71 10.03 3.95 -6.98
N VAL A 72 8.84 4.28 -6.49
CA VAL A 72 7.97 3.35 -5.75
C VAL A 72 7.26 2.42 -6.75
N HIS A 73 6.55 3.00 -7.71
CA HIS A 73 5.74 2.21 -8.63
C HIS A 73 6.56 1.42 -9.65
N GLY A 74 7.71 1.93 -10.10
CA GLY A 74 8.68 1.18 -10.89
C GLY A 74 9.27 0.02 -10.09
N GLY A 75 9.56 0.23 -8.80
CA GLY A 75 10.02 -0.83 -7.90
C GLY A 75 9.01 -1.96 -7.74
N ILE A 76 7.71 -1.64 -7.82
CA ILE A 76 6.60 -2.60 -7.74
C ILE A 76 6.28 -3.24 -9.09
N LEU A 77 6.28 -2.48 -10.19
CA LEU A 77 5.71 -2.91 -11.49
C LEU A 77 6.73 -3.49 -12.47
N ASN A 78 8.02 -3.36 -12.21
CA ASN A 78 9.02 -3.98 -13.08
C ASN A 78 8.87 -5.51 -13.05
N GLN A 79 8.96 -6.13 -14.23
CA GLN A 79 8.94 -7.58 -14.37
C GLN A 79 10.39 -8.04 -14.25
N ARG A 80 10.68 -8.91 -13.29
CA ARG A 80 12.07 -9.28 -12.94
C ARG A 80 12.74 -10.09 -14.02
N GLU A 81 11.95 -10.87 -14.76
CA GLU A 81 12.43 -11.70 -15.87
C GLU A 81 12.45 -10.96 -17.22
N ASN A 82 12.02 -9.69 -17.27
CA ASN A 82 12.03 -8.89 -18.49
C ASN A 82 13.33 -8.06 -18.57
N PRO A 83 14.26 -8.35 -19.51
CA PRO A 83 15.55 -7.66 -19.58
C PRO A 83 15.44 -6.16 -19.82
N GLU A 84 14.42 -5.71 -20.57
CA GLU A 84 14.21 -4.30 -20.86
C GLU A 84 13.75 -3.54 -19.60
N HIS A 85 12.89 -4.15 -18.79
CA HIS A 85 12.49 -3.56 -17.51
C HIS A 85 13.69 -3.46 -16.56
N GLN A 86 14.56 -4.49 -16.52
CA GLN A 86 15.77 -4.46 -15.68
C GLN A 86 16.75 -3.36 -16.14
N ARG A 87 16.91 -3.18 -17.46
CA ARG A 87 17.71 -2.09 -18.02
C ARG A 87 17.17 -0.72 -17.61
N GLN A 88 15.87 -0.47 -17.80
CA GLN A 88 15.23 0.78 -17.40
C GLN A 88 15.35 1.02 -15.88
N CYS A 89 15.22 -0.04 -15.07
CA CYS A 89 15.38 0.10 -13.63
C CYS A 89 16.81 0.51 -13.24
N ALA A 90 17.82 -0.08 -13.87
CA ALA A 90 19.21 0.31 -13.66
C ALA A 90 19.47 1.77 -14.10
N GLU A 91 19.02 2.16 -15.29
CA GLU A 91 19.17 3.52 -15.83
C GLU A 91 18.53 4.58 -14.93
N HIS A 92 17.38 4.27 -14.31
CA HIS A 92 16.63 5.22 -13.48
C HIS A 92 16.78 5.00 -11.97
N SER A 93 17.74 4.18 -11.53
CA SER A 93 17.98 3.86 -10.11
C SER A 93 16.73 3.33 -9.38
N ILE A 94 15.87 2.61 -10.09
CA ILE A 94 14.67 2.00 -9.55
C ILE A 94 15.08 0.71 -8.85
N ARG A 95 14.82 0.64 -7.54
CA ARG A 95 15.09 -0.55 -6.72
C ARG A 95 13.80 -1.38 -6.56
N PRO A 96 13.85 -2.72 -6.73
CA PRO A 96 12.67 -3.58 -6.58
C PRO A 96 12.02 -3.50 -5.19
N ILE A 97 10.70 -3.64 -5.14
CA ILE A 97 9.92 -3.80 -3.90
C ILE A 97 9.27 -5.18 -3.97
N ASP A 98 9.57 -6.04 -2.99
CA ASP A 98 9.12 -7.44 -2.97
C ASP A 98 7.79 -7.64 -2.24
N ILE A 99 7.55 -6.79 -1.24
CA ILE A 99 6.36 -6.87 -0.39
C ILE A 99 5.69 -5.50 -0.35
N VAL A 100 4.37 -5.47 -0.53
CA VAL A 100 3.55 -4.28 -0.32
C VAL A 100 2.46 -4.65 0.69
N ALA A 101 2.57 -4.13 1.91
CA ALA A 101 1.57 -4.33 2.97
C ALA A 101 0.82 -3.02 3.22
N VAL A 102 -0.44 -2.98 2.75
CA VAL A 102 -1.30 -1.78 2.83
C VAL A 102 -2.72 -2.20 3.15
N ASN A 103 -3.34 -1.60 4.16
CA ASN A 103 -4.77 -1.78 4.39
C ASN A 103 -5.55 -0.51 4.07
N LEU A 104 -6.71 -0.70 3.43
CA LEU A 104 -7.65 0.39 3.15
C LEU A 104 -8.61 0.48 4.31
N TYR A 105 -8.58 1.61 5.00
CA TYR A 105 -9.56 1.86 6.04
C TYR A 105 -9.72 3.36 6.21
N ALA A 106 -10.88 3.87 5.83
CA ALA A 106 -11.38 5.18 6.25
C ALA A 106 -12.75 5.46 5.63
N PHE A 107 -12.95 5.17 4.35
CA PHE A 107 -14.10 5.73 3.63
C PHE A 107 -15.46 5.27 4.17
N GLU A 108 -15.74 3.96 4.21
CA GLU A 108 -17.03 3.43 4.68
C GLU A 108 -17.37 3.90 6.11
N LYS A 109 -16.37 3.92 7.00
CA LYS A 109 -16.56 4.40 8.38
C LYS A 109 -16.81 5.89 8.46
N THR A 110 -16.12 6.68 7.64
CA THR A 110 -16.32 8.14 7.59
C THR A 110 -17.73 8.45 7.11
N VAL A 111 -18.17 7.82 6.01
CA VAL A 111 -19.49 8.10 5.42
C VAL A 111 -20.67 7.49 6.18
N ALA A 112 -20.40 6.55 7.10
CA ALA A 112 -21.42 6.03 8.02
C ALA A 112 -21.84 7.05 9.10
N LYS A 113 -21.07 8.13 9.29
CA LYS A 113 -21.46 9.21 10.21
C LYS A 113 -22.67 9.96 9.64
N PRO A 114 -23.77 10.13 10.40
CA PRO A 114 -24.98 10.80 9.90
C PRO A 114 -24.77 12.23 9.42
N ASP A 115 -23.75 12.92 9.94
CA ASP A 115 -23.38 14.30 9.65
C ASP A 115 -22.20 14.43 8.69
N CYS A 116 -21.77 13.35 8.04
CA CYS A 116 -20.67 13.38 7.09
C CYS A 116 -20.98 14.32 5.92
N THR A 117 -20.13 15.35 5.76
CA THR A 117 -20.26 16.33 4.68
C THR A 117 -19.55 15.87 3.41
N LEU A 118 -19.91 16.44 2.26
CA LEU A 118 -19.19 16.19 0.99
C LEU A 118 -17.68 16.50 1.07
N PRO A 119 -17.22 17.63 1.62
CA PRO A 119 -15.80 17.85 1.83
C PRO A 119 -15.12 16.79 2.70
N GLU A 120 -15.75 16.36 3.80
CA GLU A 120 -15.21 15.31 4.67
C GLU A 120 -15.09 13.97 3.93
N ALA A 121 -16.13 13.58 3.19
CA ALA A 121 -16.11 12.36 2.39
C ALA A 121 -15.00 12.39 1.34
N ILE A 122 -14.87 13.50 0.59
CA ILE A 122 -13.84 13.67 -0.45
C ILE A 122 -12.42 13.60 0.13
N GLU A 123 -12.16 14.20 1.30
CA GLU A 123 -10.84 14.13 1.95
C GLU A 123 -10.47 12.69 2.37
N ASN A 124 -11.47 11.87 2.67
CA ASN A 124 -11.26 10.49 3.10
C ASN A 124 -11.18 9.48 1.94
N ILE A 125 -11.20 9.94 0.69
CA ILE A 125 -10.92 9.09 -0.48
C ILE A 125 -9.41 8.92 -0.61
N ASP A 126 -8.91 7.77 -0.18
CA ASP A 126 -7.53 7.36 -0.40
C ASP A 126 -7.23 7.08 -1.88
N ILE A 127 -6.20 7.75 -2.40
CA ILE A 127 -5.65 7.55 -3.75
C ILE A 127 -4.41 6.65 -3.70
N GLY A 128 -3.54 6.89 -2.72
CA GLY A 128 -2.24 6.22 -2.62
C GLY A 128 -2.38 4.74 -2.30
N GLY A 129 -3.22 4.39 -1.33
CA GLY A 129 -3.47 3.01 -0.91
C GLY A 129 -3.94 2.11 -2.05
N PRO A 130 -5.06 2.43 -2.73
CA PRO A 130 -5.54 1.63 -3.86
C PRO A 130 -4.53 1.56 -5.01
N THR A 131 -3.78 2.64 -5.28
CA THR A 131 -2.75 2.65 -6.34
C THR A 131 -1.60 1.69 -6.03
N LEU A 132 -1.09 1.69 -4.79
CA LEU A 132 -0.06 0.74 -4.34
C LEU A 132 -0.55 -0.71 -4.42
N LEU A 133 -1.76 -0.95 -3.91
CA LEU A 133 -2.36 -2.29 -3.89
C LEU A 133 -2.57 -2.85 -5.29
N ARG A 134 -3.19 -2.07 -6.19
CA ARG A 134 -3.44 -2.51 -7.56
C ARG A 134 -2.14 -2.73 -8.34
N ALA A 135 -1.12 -1.90 -8.12
CA ALA A 135 0.18 -2.08 -8.74
C ALA A 135 0.84 -3.40 -8.31
N ALA A 136 0.84 -3.69 -7.00
CA ALA A 136 1.42 -4.91 -6.45
C ALA A 136 0.63 -6.17 -6.87
N ALA A 137 -0.70 -6.10 -6.82
CA ALA A 137 -1.57 -7.21 -7.26
C ALA A 137 -1.45 -7.49 -8.76
N LYS A 138 -1.31 -6.44 -9.60
CA LYS A 138 -1.03 -6.62 -11.04
C LYS A 138 0.27 -7.39 -11.26
N ASN A 139 1.30 -7.12 -10.46
CA ASN A 139 2.60 -7.74 -10.59
C ASN A 139 2.82 -8.90 -9.60
N PHE A 140 1.76 -9.68 -9.30
CA PHE A 140 1.82 -10.80 -8.36
C PHE A 140 2.84 -11.89 -8.73
N GLN A 141 3.32 -11.92 -9.98
CA GLN A 141 4.41 -12.81 -10.37
C GLN A 141 5.65 -12.57 -9.48
N ASP A 142 5.90 -11.30 -9.17
CA ASP A 142 7.13 -10.79 -8.56
C ASP A 142 6.92 -10.12 -7.20
N VAL A 143 5.69 -9.72 -6.86
CA VAL A 143 5.40 -8.93 -5.64
C VAL A 143 4.34 -9.62 -4.77
N THR A 144 4.63 -9.73 -3.48
CA THR A 144 3.66 -10.16 -2.47
C THR A 144 2.89 -8.95 -1.96
N VAL A 145 1.59 -8.91 -2.19
CA VAL A 145 0.70 -7.86 -1.67
C VAL A 145 -0.07 -8.35 -0.45
N ILE A 146 -0.23 -7.56 0.60
CA ILE A 146 -0.93 -7.93 1.83
C ILE A 146 -1.87 -6.80 2.24
N VAL A 147 -3.15 -7.13 2.44
CA VAL A 147 -4.19 -6.16 2.85
C VAL A 147 -4.76 -6.40 4.24
N ASP A 148 -4.43 -7.53 4.85
CA ASP A 148 -5.04 -8.01 6.09
C ASP A 148 -3.98 -8.66 6.97
N PRO A 149 -3.84 -8.23 8.23
CA PRO A 149 -2.91 -8.83 9.18
C PRO A 149 -3.08 -10.35 9.36
N ALA A 150 -4.28 -10.90 9.12
CA ALA A 150 -4.52 -12.34 9.18
C ALA A 150 -3.68 -13.15 8.17
N ASP A 151 -3.16 -12.51 7.12
CA ASP A 151 -2.31 -13.15 6.12
C ASP A 151 -0.81 -13.17 6.54
N TYR A 152 -0.39 -12.39 7.54
CA TYR A 152 1.02 -12.35 7.97
C TYR A 152 1.59 -13.72 8.36
N PRO A 153 0.90 -14.58 9.14
CA PRO A 153 1.47 -15.87 9.54
C PRO A 153 1.79 -16.78 8.35
N GLN A 154 0.95 -16.79 7.32
CA GLN A 154 1.22 -17.56 6.09
C GLN A 154 2.41 -17.01 5.33
N VAL A 155 2.47 -15.69 5.13
CA VAL A 155 3.56 -15.04 4.40
C VAL A 155 4.89 -15.23 5.12
N MET A 156 4.94 -15.03 6.43
CA MET A 156 6.16 -15.22 7.23
C MET A 156 6.64 -16.67 7.18
N ARG A 157 5.73 -17.65 7.24
CA ARG A 157 6.09 -19.06 7.12
C ARG A 157 6.76 -19.37 5.78
N GLU A 158 6.14 -18.99 4.66
CA GLU A 158 6.69 -19.28 3.33
C GLU A 158 8.04 -18.60 3.10
N ILE A 159 8.19 -17.35 3.54
CA ILE A 159 9.46 -16.62 3.45
C ILE A 159 10.54 -17.30 4.31
N ARG A 160 10.20 -17.79 5.51
CA ARG A 160 11.14 -18.50 6.38
C ARG A 160 11.63 -19.81 5.75
N GLU A 161 10.73 -20.53 5.07
CA GLU A 161 11.05 -21.84 4.47
C GLU A 161 11.84 -21.72 3.16
N SER A 162 11.54 -20.73 2.33
CA SER A 162 12.02 -20.66 0.94
C SER A 162 12.65 -19.33 0.53
N GLY A 163 12.72 -18.37 1.45
CA GLY A 163 13.22 -17.01 1.19
C GLY A 163 12.23 -16.09 0.47
N ASN A 164 11.10 -16.60 0.00
CA ASN A 164 10.03 -15.82 -0.63
C ASN A 164 8.66 -16.50 -0.45
N THR A 165 7.59 -15.89 -0.92
CA THR A 165 6.28 -16.53 -0.99
C THR A 165 6.16 -17.44 -2.22
N THR A 166 5.15 -18.30 -2.20
CA THR A 166 4.78 -19.10 -3.37
C THR A 166 3.93 -18.28 -4.36
N LEU A 167 3.96 -18.66 -5.64
CA LEU A 167 3.13 -18.02 -6.65
C LEU A 167 1.63 -18.18 -6.37
N VAL A 168 1.23 -19.32 -5.80
CA VAL A 168 -0.17 -19.59 -5.38
C VAL A 168 -0.61 -18.58 -4.32
N THR A 169 0.23 -18.33 -3.32
CA THR A 169 -0.05 -17.34 -2.27
C THR A 169 -0.14 -15.94 -2.83
N ARG A 170 0.79 -15.53 -3.70
CA ARG A 170 0.73 -14.20 -4.34
C ARG A 170 -0.52 -14.02 -5.19
N PHE A 171 -0.91 -15.04 -5.95
CA PHE A 171 -2.14 -14.98 -6.74
C PHE A 171 -3.39 -14.86 -5.86
N ARG A 172 -3.50 -15.67 -4.78
CA ARG A 172 -4.60 -15.56 -3.81
C ARG A 172 -4.70 -14.15 -3.22
N LEU A 173 -3.56 -13.59 -2.83
CA LEU A 173 -3.49 -12.25 -2.25
C LEU A 173 -3.85 -11.15 -3.27
N ALA A 174 -3.43 -11.30 -4.53
CA ALA A 174 -3.81 -10.40 -5.61
C ALA A 174 -5.32 -10.40 -5.88
N VAL A 175 -5.97 -11.58 -5.84
CA VAL A 175 -7.43 -11.68 -5.94
C VAL A 175 -8.11 -10.93 -4.78
N LYS A 176 -7.64 -11.14 -3.55
CA LYS A 176 -8.15 -10.44 -2.36
C LYS A 176 -8.04 -8.92 -2.50
N VAL A 177 -6.94 -8.42 -3.05
CA VAL A 177 -6.75 -6.99 -3.33
C VAL A 177 -7.78 -6.47 -4.33
N PHE A 178 -7.95 -7.12 -5.48
CA PHE A 178 -8.88 -6.62 -6.49
C PHE A 178 -10.34 -6.65 -6.02
N GLN A 179 -10.71 -7.65 -5.20
CA GLN A 179 -12.00 -7.68 -4.52
C GLN A 179 -12.15 -6.49 -3.55
N LEU A 180 -11.15 -6.24 -2.71
CA LEU A 180 -11.16 -5.12 -1.76
C LEU A 180 -11.27 -3.76 -2.47
N THR A 181 -10.46 -3.52 -3.52
CA THR A 181 -10.51 -2.25 -4.25
C THR A 181 -11.81 -2.07 -5.02
N SER A 182 -12.40 -3.16 -5.55
CA SER A 182 -13.70 -3.11 -6.19
C SER A 182 -14.81 -2.72 -5.20
N ALA A 183 -14.81 -3.28 -3.99
CA ALA A 183 -15.76 -2.92 -2.94
C ALA A 183 -15.56 -1.47 -2.47
N TYR A 184 -14.31 -1.03 -2.34
CA TYR A 184 -13.95 0.34 -1.99
C TYR A 184 -14.50 1.35 -3.00
N ASP A 185 -14.22 1.17 -4.28
CA ASP A 185 -14.70 2.04 -5.35
C ASP A 185 -16.24 2.02 -5.47
N THR A 186 -16.86 0.86 -5.26
CA THR A 186 -18.33 0.74 -5.22
C THR A 186 -18.93 1.58 -4.10
N THR A 187 -18.30 1.60 -2.92
CA THR A 187 -18.75 2.38 -1.77
C THR A 187 -18.65 3.88 -2.05
N ILE A 188 -17.53 4.32 -2.65
CA ILE A 188 -17.33 5.71 -3.09
C ILE A 188 -18.41 6.12 -4.11
N ALA A 189 -18.58 5.33 -5.17
CA ALA A 189 -19.54 5.63 -6.22
C ALA A 189 -20.97 5.70 -5.67
N ARG A 190 -21.36 4.74 -4.82
CA ARG A 190 -22.68 4.72 -4.19
C ARG A 190 -22.90 5.98 -3.34
N TRP A 191 -21.94 6.34 -2.50
CA TRP A 191 -22.08 7.51 -1.63
C TRP A 191 -22.18 8.80 -2.44
N LEU A 192 -21.28 9.02 -3.41
CA LEU A 192 -21.29 10.20 -4.27
C LEU A 192 -22.58 10.31 -5.10
N SER A 193 -23.13 9.18 -5.57
CA SER A 193 -24.40 9.17 -6.31
C SER A 193 -25.62 9.54 -5.46
N GLY A 194 -25.52 9.40 -4.14
CA GLY A 194 -26.57 9.78 -3.19
C GLY A 194 -26.52 11.24 -2.76
N VAL A 195 -25.50 12.00 -3.18
CA VAL A 195 -25.39 13.43 -2.85
C VAL A 195 -26.36 14.23 -3.71
N ASP A 196 -27.37 14.83 -3.08
CA ASP A 196 -28.24 15.80 -3.74
C ASP A 196 -27.47 17.10 -3.99
N THR A 197 -27.35 17.51 -5.25
CA THR A 197 -26.56 18.68 -5.66
C THR A 197 -27.35 19.98 -5.53
N ALA A 198 -28.68 19.95 -5.58
CA ALA A 198 -29.51 21.16 -5.60
C ALA A 198 -29.52 21.93 -4.26
N PRO A 199 -29.77 21.30 -3.10
CA PRO A 199 -29.75 22.00 -1.83
C PRO A 199 -28.35 22.10 -1.20
N ASN A 200 -27.34 21.42 -1.77
CA ASN A 200 -26.04 21.27 -1.12
C ASN A 200 -25.17 22.53 -1.28
N PRO A 201 -24.79 23.21 -0.17
CA PRO A 201 -24.02 24.45 -0.20
C PRO A 201 -22.67 24.34 -0.93
N TYR A 202 -22.10 23.14 -1.02
CA TYR A 202 -20.85 22.89 -1.75
C TYR A 202 -20.95 23.27 -3.24
N PHE A 203 -22.13 23.09 -3.85
CA PHE A 203 -22.34 23.35 -5.28
C PHE A 203 -22.97 24.72 -5.57
N GLN A 204 -23.38 25.46 -4.54
CA GLN A 204 -24.01 26.77 -4.70
C GLN A 204 -23.00 27.91 -4.92
N GLY A 205 -21.71 27.59 -5.00
CA GLY A 205 -20.63 28.54 -5.19
C GLY A 205 -20.23 29.27 -3.91
N ARG A 206 -18.94 29.60 -3.79
CA ARG A 206 -18.46 30.67 -2.92
C ARG A 206 -18.54 31.99 -3.66
#